data_AF-A0A7W7MZP9-F1
#
_entry.id   AF-A0A7W7MZP9-F1
#
_cell.length_a   1.000
_cell.length_b   1.000
_cell.length_c   1.000
_cell.angle_alpha   90.00
_cell.angle_beta   90.00
_cell.angle_gamma   90.00
#
_symmetry.space_group_name_H-M   'P 1'
#
loop_
_entity.id
_entity.type
_entity.pdbx_description
1 polymer ?
#
loop_
_entity_poly.entity_id
_entity_poly.type
_entity_poly.pdbx_seq_one_letter_code
_entity_poly.pdbx_strand_id
1 'polypeptide(L)'
;MNDLDILRDAWADCEPPADTARAAARTALLERAAGRERPRAASRAGVRLPRFGVRLAAVGALAAAAAVGVTVVQTGGGTDEDGRPRAVLPGIPAGPVASAGEALERAALAAEARPFTPPRPDQWIYVESTLRTGARPNGPVSQDPRDTVVKRNWKRADGTKSAALDKGELVYSGMLPTTPPSDYRSLAALPTDPSALLQRMYREAGGLGETPEGRYSTAYTMLGAVLRDNVLPPKTEAAVFRAIKLIPGVTLAEGRADAAGRPALGLGRVAEGWLHQELLLDPATYAYLGERSVALKDHTARGTDATMRVKKGDLLNITVRVKAGIVDEAGQRP
;
A
#
# COMPACT_ATOMS: atom_id res chain seq x y z
N MET A 1 -2.88 30.79 -10.33
CA MET A 1 -1.81 29.78 -10.37
C MET A 1 -2.46 28.44 -10.10
N ASN A 2 -2.39 27.49 -11.03
CA ASN A 2 -3.00 26.16 -10.91
C ASN A 2 -2.07 25.26 -10.08
N ASP A 3 -2.62 24.32 -9.30
CA ASP A 3 -1.88 23.34 -8.50
C ASP A 3 -0.82 22.57 -9.31
N LEU A 4 -1.03 22.35 -10.61
CA LEU A 4 -0.05 21.76 -11.54
C LEU A 4 1.17 22.66 -11.78
N ASP A 5 0.98 23.99 -11.82
CA ASP A 5 2.08 24.95 -12.01
C ASP A 5 2.95 25.02 -10.74
N ILE A 6 2.31 24.97 -9.57
CA ILE A 6 2.99 24.95 -8.26
C ILE A 6 3.82 23.68 -8.09
N LEU A 7 3.35 22.54 -8.62
CA LEU A 7 4.08 21.28 -8.60
C LEU A 7 5.26 21.25 -9.60
N ARG A 8 5.12 21.87 -10.78
CA ARG A 8 6.25 22.02 -11.72
C ARG A 8 7.32 22.96 -11.17
N ASP A 9 6.93 24.09 -10.59
CA ASP A 9 7.89 25.05 -10.04
C ASP A 9 8.62 24.53 -8.79
N ALA A 10 8.07 23.50 -8.13
CA ALA A 10 8.67 22.87 -6.95
C ALA A 10 9.71 21.79 -7.30
N TRP A 11 9.86 21.38 -8.57
CA TRP A 11 10.82 20.36 -8.99
C TRP A 11 11.61 20.80 -10.23
N ALA A 12 12.94 20.65 -10.19
CA ALA A 12 13.76 20.79 -11.39
C ALA A 12 13.40 19.65 -12.37
N ASP A 13 13.19 19.99 -13.64
CA ASP A 13 12.97 19.01 -14.71
C ASP A 13 14.06 17.94 -14.63
N CYS A 14 13.65 16.67 -14.49
CA CYS A 14 14.59 15.56 -14.61
C CYS A 14 15.21 15.61 -16.00
N GLU A 15 16.53 15.46 -16.05
CA GLU A 15 17.26 15.44 -17.30
C GLU A 15 16.65 14.37 -18.22
N PRO A 16 16.31 14.71 -19.48
CA PRO A 16 15.64 13.77 -20.36
C PRO A 16 16.50 12.50 -20.50
N PRO A 17 15.87 11.31 -20.60
CA PRO A 17 16.61 10.06 -20.66
C PRO A 17 17.62 10.11 -21.81
N ALA A 18 18.81 9.57 -21.55
CA ALA A 18 19.91 9.52 -22.51
C ALA A 18 19.43 9.00 -23.88
N ASP A 19 19.95 9.55 -24.96
CA ASP A 19 19.50 9.21 -26.32
C ASP A 19 19.65 7.71 -26.63
N THR A 20 20.62 7.05 -26.00
CA THR A 20 20.83 5.59 -26.06
C THR A 20 19.66 4.81 -25.43
N ALA A 21 19.11 5.28 -24.31
CA ALA A 21 17.94 4.69 -23.68
C ALA A 21 16.68 4.90 -24.52
N ARG A 22 16.52 6.08 -25.12
CA ARG A 22 15.41 6.36 -26.06
C ARG A 22 15.51 5.51 -27.34
N ALA A 23 16.71 5.32 -27.88
CA ALA A 23 16.94 4.47 -29.04
C ALA A 23 16.65 2.99 -28.71
N ALA A 24 17.12 2.49 -27.57
CA ALA A 24 16.86 1.12 -27.14
C ALA A 24 15.36 0.85 -26.92
N ALA A 25 14.65 1.79 -26.27
CA ALA A 25 13.21 1.68 -26.06
C ALA A 25 12.42 1.71 -27.39
N ARG A 26 12.82 2.57 -28.34
CA ARG A 26 12.22 2.63 -29.67
C ARG A 26 12.44 1.33 -30.45
N THR A 27 13.64 0.77 -30.41
CA THR A 27 13.93 -0.52 -31.06
C THR A 27 13.10 -1.64 -30.45
N ALA A 28 13.03 -1.75 -29.11
CA ALA A 28 12.23 -2.76 -28.44
C ALA A 28 10.73 -2.63 -28.76
N LEU A 29 10.21 -1.40 -28.87
CA LEU A 29 8.84 -1.13 -29.29
C LEU A 29 8.59 -1.58 -30.74
N LEU A 30 9.49 -1.25 -31.66
CA LEU A 30 9.37 -1.62 -33.07
C LEU A 30 9.50 -3.13 -33.29
N GLU A 31 10.39 -3.81 -32.55
CA GLU A 31 10.52 -5.27 -32.58
C GLU A 31 9.24 -5.97 -32.09
N ARG A 32 8.60 -5.42 -31.04
CA ARG A 32 7.35 -5.94 -30.50
C ARG A 32 6.14 -5.65 -31.41
N ALA A 33 6.12 -4.47 -32.03
CA ALA A 33 5.09 -4.09 -33.00
C ALA A 33 5.20 -4.89 -34.31
N ALA A 34 6.41 -5.32 -34.69
CA ALA A 34 6.66 -6.13 -35.87
C ALA A 34 6.34 -7.64 -35.69
N GLY A 35 5.78 -8.04 -34.54
CA GLY A 35 5.35 -9.43 -34.31
C GLY A 35 6.48 -10.46 -34.30
N ARG A 36 7.74 -10.05 -34.14
CA ARG A 36 8.88 -10.96 -34.10
C ARG A 36 9.03 -11.54 -32.70
N GLU A 37 8.23 -12.56 -32.40
CA GLU A 37 8.54 -13.47 -31.30
C GLU A 37 9.88 -14.16 -31.60
N ARG A 38 10.87 -13.98 -30.72
CA ARG A 38 12.07 -14.82 -30.73
C ARG A 38 11.66 -16.25 -30.39
N PRO A 39 12.05 -17.28 -31.18
CA PRO A 39 11.82 -18.66 -30.79
C PRO A 39 12.57 -18.97 -29.50
N ARG A 40 11.84 -19.46 -28.51
CA ARG A 40 12.38 -20.01 -27.26
C ARG A 40 13.23 -21.23 -27.64
N ALA A 41 14.55 -21.14 -27.49
CA ALA A 41 15.46 -22.24 -27.77
C ALA A 41 15.11 -23.44 -26.87
N ALA A 42 14.64 -24.51 -27.49
CA ALA A 42 14.43 -25.80 -26.85
C ALA A 42 15.79 -26.46 -26.58
N SER A 43 16.17 -26.63 -25.32
CA SER A 43 17.28 -27.49 -24.93
C SER A 43 16.80 -28.95 -24.88
N ARG A 44 17.22 -29.75 -25.87
CA ARG A 44 17.22 -31.21 -25.81
C ARG A 44 18.65 -31.70 -25.56
N ALA A 45 18.87 -32.35 -24.43
CA ALA A 45 19.78 -33.48 -24.22
C ALA A 45 19.42 -34.05 -22.83
N GLY A 46 19.04 -35.32 -22.61
CA GLY A 46 19.38 -36.52 -23.36
C GLY A 46 20.46 -37.32 -22.64
N VAL A 47 20.21 -37.75 -21.39
CA VAL A 47 20.96 -38.86 -20.77
C VAL A 47 19.96 -39.81 -20.12
N ARG A 48 19.93 -41.05 -20.61
CA ARG A 48 19.20 -42.18 -20.04
C ARG A 48 20.15 -43.09 -19.26
N LEU A 49 19.53 -43.79 -18.30
CA LEU A 49 19.82 -45.13 -17.72
C LEU A 49 20.38 -45.12 -16.28
N PRO A 50 20.16 -46.20 -15.48
CA PRO A 50 19.06 -47.19 -15.50
C PRO A 50 18.37 -47.36 -14.12
N ARG A 51 17.26 -48.11 -14.12
CA ARG A 51 16.51 -48.54 -12.94
C ARG A 51 17.24 -49.67 -12.21
N PHE A 52 17.45 -49.53 -10.90
CA PHE A 52 17.54 -50.65 -9.97
C PHE A 52 16.64 -50.37 -8.77
N GLY A 53 15.77 -51.33 -8.48
CA GLY A 53 14.92 -51.31 -7.31
C GLY A 53 15.68 -51.79 -6.08
N VAL A 54 15.49 -51.11 -4.96
CA VAL A 54 15.62 -51.69 -3.63
C VAL A 54 14.49 -51.12 -2.79
N ARG A 55 13.66 -52.04 -2.28
CA ARG A 55 12.74 -51.80 -1.17
C ARG A 55 13.58 -51.70 0.10
N LEU A 56 13.41 -50.65 0.89
CA LEU A 56 13.69 -50.67 2.31
C LEU A 56 12.73 -49.69 3.00
N ALA A 57 11.83 -50.28 3.78
CA ALA A 57 11.05 -49.59 4.78
C ALA A 57 11.99 -49.19 5.93
N ALA A 58 11.90 -47.94 6.37
CA ALA A 58 12.31 -47.55 7.71
C ALA A 58 11.46 -46.36 8.16
N VAL A 59 10.77 -46.62 9.27
CA VAL A 59 9.91 -45.72 10.02
C VAL A 59 10.71 -44.52 10.53
N GLY A 60 10.15 -43.33 10.39
CA GLY A 60 10.68 -42.10 10.96
C GLY A 60 9.62 -41.02 10.90
N ALA A 61 8.75 -40.99 11.92
CA ALA A 61 7.74 -39.97 12.09
C ALA A 61 8.43 -38.59 12.27
N LEU A 62 8.34 -37.74 11.25
CA LEU A 62 8.24 -36.31 11.45
C LEU A 62 6.86 -35.90 10.96
N ALA A 63 6.02 -35.50 11.91
CA ALA A 63 4.80 -34.77 11.62
C ALA A 63 5.19 -33.43 11.00
N ALA A 64 5.40 -33.42 9.69
CA ALA A 64 5.23 -32.21 8.91
C ALA A 64 3.73 -31.92 8.94
N ALA A 65 3.31 -31.10 9.90
CA ALA A 65 2.06 -30.37 9.76
C ALA A 65 2.24 -29.49 8.51
N ALA A 66 1.84 -30.03 7.35
CA ALA A 66 1.66 -29.26 6.15
C ALA A 66 0.51 -28.30 6.45
N ALA A 67 0.84 -27.13 7.00
CA ALA A 67 -0.05 -26.00 7.04
C ALA A 67 -0.30 -25.59 5.58
N VAL A 68 -1.30 -26.20 4.96
CA VAL A 68 -1.90 -25.71 3.71
C VAL A 68 -2.73 -24.49 4.08
N GLY A 69 -2.04 -23.43 4.48
CA GLY A 69 -2.59 -22.09 4.60
C GLY A 69 -2.27 -21.37 3.31
N VAL A 70 -3.28 -21.04 2.50
CA VAL A 70 -3.09 -20.12 1.38
C VAL A 70 -2.70 -18.77 1.98
N THR A 71 -1.41 -18.46 1.98
CA THR A 71 -0.90 -17.15 2.41
C THR A 71 -1.28 -16.13 1.36
N VAL A 72 -2.24 -15.26 1.68
CA VAL A 72 -2.52 -14.09 0.85
C VAL A 72 -1.41 -13.07 1.12
N VAL A 73 -0.39 -13.05 0.26
CA VAL A 73 0.72 -12.10 0.36
C VAL A 73 0.43 -10.89 -0.52
N GLN A 74 0.18 -9.74 0.11
CA GLN A 74 0.18 -8.44 -0.54
C GLN A 74 1.59 -7.85 -0.40
N THR A 75 2.45 -8.11 -1.38
CA THR A 75 3.74 -7.40 -1.52
C THR A 75 3.52 -6.11 -2.31
N GLY A 76 3.97 -4.98 -1.77
CA GLY A 76 4.05 -3.75 -2.55
C GLY A 76 5.29 -3.78 -3.45
N GLY A 77 5.17 -3.37 -4.72
CA GLY A 77 6.26 -3.30 -5.68
C GLY A 77 6.01 -4.10 -6.95
N GLY A 78 6.42 -3.56 -8.10
CA GLY A 78 6.18 -4.12 -9.44
C GLY A 78 6.89 -5.45 -9.75
N THR A 79 7.50 -6.09 -8.75
CA THR A 79 8.19 -7.38 -8.86
C THR A 79 7.78 -8.34 -7.75
N ASP A 80 7.62 -9.63 -8.07
CA ASP A 80 7.46 -10.68 -7.05
C ASP A 80 8.76 -10.91 -6.24
N GLU A 81 8.73 -11.86 -5.31
CA GLU A 81 9.90 -12.22 -4.47
C GLU A 81 11.11 -12.69 -5.32
N ASP A 82 10.87 -13.10 -6.57
CA ASP A 82 11.88 -13.53 -7.54
C ASP A 82 12.33 -12.40 -8.50
N GLY A 83 11.88 -11.16 -8.28
CA GLY A 83 12.25 -10.02 -9.13
C GLY A 83 11.51 -9.97 -10.48
N ARG A 84 10.43 -10.75 -10.68
CA ARG A 84 9.70 -10.79 -11.95
C ARG A 84 8.59 -9.75 -12.00
N PRO A 85 8.40 -9.05 -13.14
CA PRO A 85 7.29 -8.12 -13.32
C PRO A 85 5.95 -8.79 -13.02
N ARG A 86 5.17 -8.23 -12.09
CA ARG A 86 3.87 -8.82 -11.72
C ARG A 86 2.90 -8.73 -12.90
N ALA A 87 2.15 -9.80 -13.13
CA ALA A 87 1.19 -9.86 -14.24
C ALA A 87 0.12 -8.77 -14.09
N VAL A 88 -0.12 -8.01 -15.16
CA VAL A 88 -1.28 -7.10 -15.29
C VAL A 88 -2.55 -7.90 -15.02
N LEU A 89 -3.42 -7.38 -14.16
CA LEU A 89 -4.68 -8.04 -13.81
C LEU A 89 -5.57 -8.17 -15.05
N PRO A 90 -6.03 -9.38 -15.44
CA PRO A 90 -6.94 -9.56 -16.56
C PRO A 90 -8.23 -8.76 -16.37
N GLY A 91 -8.65 -7.99 -17.38
CA GLY A 91 -9.90 -7.23 -17.36
C GLY A 91 -9.79 -5.79 -16.83
N ILE A 92 -8.62 -5.35 -16.38
CA ILE A 92 -8.37 -3.93 -16.05
C ILE A 92 -7.60 -3.30 -17.21
N PRO A 93 -8.05 -2.14 -17.76
CA PRO A 93 -7.36 -1.51 -18.86
C PRO A 93 -5.89 -1.23 -18.50
N ALA A 94 -4.98 -1.70 -19.34
CA ALA A 94 -3.56 -1.38 -19.21
C ALA A 94 -3.30 0.03 -19.77
N GLY A 95 -2.49 0.83 -19.09
CA GLY A 95 -2.07 2.16 -19.55
C GLY A 95 -2.27 3.26 -18.50
N PRO A 96 -1.79 4.49 -18.79
CA PRO A 96 -1.92 5.62 -17.89
C PRO A 96 -3.39 5.90 -17.56
N VAL A 97 -3.63 6.37 -16.34
CA VAL A 97 -4.96 6.84 -15.90
C VAL A 97 -5.06 8.33 -16.13
N ALA A 98 -6.22 8.80 -16.60
CA ALA A 98 -6.42 10.22 -16.93
C ALA A 98 -6.94 11.04 -15.73
N SER A 99 -7.40 10.39 -14.66
CA SER A 99 -7.95 11.06 -13.48
C SER A 99 -7.87 10.21 -12.21
N ALA A 100 -8.00 10.86 -11.05
CA ALA A 100 -8.12 10.16 -9.77
C ALA A 100 -9.36 9.26 -9.70
N GLY A 101 -10.48 9.70 -10.29
CA GLY A 101 -11.71 8.90 -10.31
C GLY A 101 -11.56 7.61 -11.10
N GLU A 102 -10.84 7.64 -12.21
CA GLU A 102 -10.52 6.44 -13.00
C GLU A 102 -9.56 5.53 -12.24
N ALA A 103 -8.51 6.09 -11.64
CA ALA A 103 -7.55 5.35 -10.83
C ALA A 103 -8.21 4.59 -9.68
N LEU A 104 -9.10 5.26 -8.93
CA LEU A 104 -9.81 4.68 -7.80
C LEU A 104 -10.81 3.61 -8.24
N GLU A 105 -11.45 3.76 -9.40
CA GLU A 105 -12.32 2.72 -9.96
C GLU A 105 -11.52 1.47 -10.36
N ARG A 106 -10.38 1.65 -11.03
CA ARG A 106 -9.49 0.54 -11.38
C ARG A 106 -8.94 -0.14 -10.13
N ALA A 107 -8.62 0.62 -9.08
CA ALA A 107 -8.21 0.07 -7.77
C ALA A 107 -9.32 -0.77 -7.12
N ALA A 108 -10.57 -0.32 -7.21
CA ALA A 108 -11.70 -1.08 -6.71
C ALA A 108 -11.91 -2.40 -7.46
N LEU A 109 -11.86 -2.36 -8.80
CA LEU A 109 -11.95 -3.56 -9.64
C LEU A 109 -10.78 -4.53 -9.38
N ALA A 110 -9.57 -4.00 -9.20
CA ALA A 110 -8.38 -4.79 -8.87
C ALA A 110 -8.51 -5.48 -7.50
N ALA A 111 -9.06 -4.78 -6.52
CA ALA A 111 -9.36 -5.37 -5.22
C ALA A 111 -10.38 -6.50 -5.34
N GLU A 112 -11.50 -6.28 -6.05
CA GLU A 112 -12.57 -7.28 -6.24
C GLU A 112 -12.11 -8.56 -6.94
N ALA A 113 -11.18 -8.44 -7.90
CA ALA A 113 -10.64 -9.58 -8.63
C ALA A 113 -9.64 -10.41 -7.82
N ARG A 114 -9.21 -9.93 -6.64
CA ARG A 114 -8.15 -10.56 -5.86
C ARG A 114 -8.69 -11.79 -5.11
N PRO A 115 -8.08 -12.98 -5.27
CA PRO A 115 -8.40 -14.12 -4.43
C PRO A 115 -8.15 -13.80 -2.96
N PHE A 116 -9.06 -14.22 -2.09
CA PHE A 116 -8.96 -13.93 -0.68
C PHE A 116 -9.60 -15.03 0.17
N THR A 117 -8.85 -15.48 1.18
CA THR A 117 -9.33 -16.37 2.23
C THR A 117 -9.34 -15.58 3.54
N PRO A 118 -10.52 -15.40 4.18
CA PRO A 118 -10.61 -14.77 5.49
C PRO A 118 -9.73 -15.48 6.54
N PRO A 119 -9.09 -14.75 7.46
CA PRO A 119 -8.36 -15.35 8.56
C PRO A 119 -9.30 -16.10 9.50
N ARG A 120 -8.84 -17.23 10.02
CA ARG A 120 -9.47 -17.88 11.17
C ARG A 120 -9.26 -17.04 12.43
N PRO A 121 -10.12 -17.14 13.46
CA PRO A 121 -10.01 -16.31 14.67
C PRO A 121 -8.68 -16.42 15.42
N ASP A 122 -7.99 -17.55 15.30
CA ASP A 122 -6.70 -17.83 15.94
C ASP A 122 -5.49 -17.27 15.18
N GLN A 123 -5.65 -16.96 13.89
CA GLN A 123 -4.61 -16.42 13.03
C GLN A 123 -4.36 -14.92 13.27
N TRP A 124 -3.27 -14.44 12.68
CA TRP A 124 -2.79 -13.07 12.84
C TRP A 124 -2.70 -12.35 11.49
N ILE A 125 -3.13 -11.09 11.48
CA ILE A 125 -2.97 -10.17 10.37
C ILE A 125 -1.64 -9.47 10.57
N TYR A 126 -0.70 -9.73 9.66
CA TYR A 126 0.61 -9.12 9.62
C TYR A 126 0.63 -7.92 8.69
N VAL A 127 1.21 -6.82 9.15
CA VAL A 127 1.58 -5.67 8.32
C VAL A 127 3.03 -5.29 8.63
N GLU A 128 3.82 -5.10 7.58
CA GLU A 128 5.16 -4.53 7.62
C GLU A 128 5.16 -3.25 6.79
N SER A 129 5.61 -2.17 7.41
CA SER A 129 5.77 -0.89 6.76
C SER A 129 7.12 -0.27 7.09
N THR A 130 7.68 0.46 6.15
CA THR A 130 8.76 1.41 6.41
C THR A 130 8.17 2.79 6.60
N LEU A 131 8.71 3.56 7.54
CA LEU A 131 8.34 4.96 7.74
C LEU A 131 9.55 5.79 8.13
N ARG A 132 9.49 7.10 7.94
CA ARG A 132 10.47 8.03 8.50
C ARG A 132 9.95 8.63 9.79
N THR A 133 10.82 8.81 10.76
CA THR A 133 10.51 9.47 12.03
C THR A 133 11.07 10.89 12.05
N GLY A 134 10.46 11.73 12.88
CA GLY A 134 10.91 13.10 13.14
C GLY A 134 11.42 13.27 14.56
N ALA A 135 12.12 14.37 14.83
CA ALA A 135 12.64 14.69 16.15
C ALA A 135 11.53 15.00 17.18
N ARG A 136 10.31 15.31 16.73
CA ARG A 136 9.16 15.63 17.56
C ARG A 136 7.93 14.86 17.11
N PRO A 137 7.04 14.46 18.04
CA PRO A 137 5.72 13.97 17.68
C PRO A 137 5.00 14.97 16.78
N ASN A 138 4.31 14.47 15.75
CA ASN A 138 3.48 15.23 14.80
C ASN A 138 4.22 16.30 13.96
N GLY A 139 5.53 16.48 14.14
CA GLY A 139 6.35 17.41 13.36
C GLY A 139 6.84 16.81 12.02
N PRO A 140 7.63 17.57 11.26
CA PRO A 140 8.29 17.06 10.07
C PRO A 140 9.12 15.80 10.37
N VAL A 141 9.01 14.81 9.49
CA VAL A 141 9.85 13.61 9.49
C VAL A 141 11.16 13.90 8.77
N SER A 142 12.18 13.06 9.01
CA SER A 142 13.46 13.20 8.32
C SER A 142 13.31 13.15 6.80
N GLN A 143 14.08 13.99 6.11
CA GLN A 143 14.21 13.92 4.65
C GLN A 143 15.29 12.92 4.21
N ASP A 144 16.17 12.49 5.11
CA ASP A 144 17.20 11.51 4.84
C ASP A 144 16.58 10.11 4.72
N PRO A 145 16.70 9.42 3.58
CA PRO A 145 16.23 8.05 3.44
C PRO A 145 16.85 7.07 4.45
N ARG A 146 18.02 7.38 5.01
CA ARG A 146 18.72 6.55 6.01
C ARG A 146 18.02 6.50 7.36
N ASP A 147 17.16 7.47 7.66
CA ASP A 147 16.36 7.52 8.89
C ASP A 147 15.04 6.73 8.78
N THR A 148 14.98 5.82 7.82
CA THR A 148 13.83 4.93 7.63
C THR A 148 13.85 3.81 8.67
N VAL A 149 12.75 3.64 9.39
CA VAL A 149 12.55 2.55 10.33
C VAL A 149 11.52 1.56 9.81
N VAL A 150 11.68 0.29 10.17
CA VAL A 150 10.73 -0.78 9.85
C VAL A 150 9.81 -0.98 11.04
N LYS A 151 8.50 -0.94 10.79
CA LYS A 151 7.46 -1.30 11.76
C LYS A 151 6.80 -2.60 11.32
N ARG A 152 6.71 -3.55 12.24
CA ARG A 152 6.00 -4.82 12.07
C ARG A 152 4.95 -4.93 13.14
N ASN A 153 3.73 -5.24 12.74
CA ASN A 153 2.62 -5.44 13.63
C ASN A 153 1.82 -6.69 13.24
N TRP A 154 1.41 -7.41 14.26
CA TRP A 154 0.49 -8.54 14.15
C TRP A 154 -0.77 -8.19 14.94
N LYS A 155 -1.93 -8.34 14.33
CA LYS A 155 -3.23 -8.20 14.99
C LYS A 155 -3.94 -9.53 14.95
N ARG A 156 -4.33 -10.07 16.10
CA ARG A 156 -5.08 -11.33 16.16
C ARG A 156 -6.46 -11.12 15.52
N ALA A 157 -6.87 -12.03 14.66
CA ALA A 157 -8.08 -11.89 13.86
C ALA A 157 -9.37 -11.85 14.71
N ASP A 158 -9.35 -12.44 15.91
CA ASP A 158 -10.45 -12.34 16.87
C ASP A 158 -10.61 -10.97 17.55
N GLY A 159 -9.69 -10.03 17.31
CA GLY A 159 -9.79 -8.68 17.85
C GLY A 159 -9.27 -8.52 19.28
N THR A 160 -8.66 -9.53 19.89
CA THR A 160 -8.31 -9.50 21.33
C THR A 160 -6.89 -9.05 21.63
N LYS A 161 -5.94 -9.38 20.75
CA LYS A 161 -4.50 -9.19 20.98
C LYS A 161 -3.80 -8.58 19.77
N SER A 162 -2.75 -7.83 20.04
CA SER A 162 -1.76 -7.42 19.06
C SER A 162 -0.36 -7.80 19.53
N ALA A 163 0.57 -7.84 18.59
CA ALA A 163 1.99 -7.95 18.88
C ALA A 163 2.78 -6.99 17.98
N ALA A 164 3.92 -6.54 18.47
CA ALA A 164 4.88 -5.73 17.73
C ALA A 164 6.30 -6.06 18.19
N LEU A 165 7.30 -5.66 17.40
CA LEU A 165 8.69 -5.74 17.83
C LEU A 165 9.05 -4.47 18.63
N ASP A 166 9.48 -4.64 19.87
CA ASP A 166 10.12 -3.59 20.67
C ASP A 166 11.58 -4.00 20.95
N LYS A 167 12.54 -3.18 20.52
CA LYS A 167 13.99 -3.48 20.61
C LYS A 167 14.38 -4.89 20.14
N GLY A 168 13.64 -5.44 19.17
CA GLY A 168 13.86 -6.77 18.61
C GLY A 168 13.09 -7.90 19.31
N GLU A 169 12.45 -7.64 20.44
CA GLU A 169 11.62 -8.61 21.16
C GLU A 169 10.16 -8.50 20.76
N LEU A 170 9.49 -9.65 20.66
CA LEU A 170 8.06 -9.71 20.35
C LEU A 170 7.25 -9.42 21.62
N VAL A 171 6.61 -8.25 21.66
CA VAL A 171 5.79 -7.78 22.78
C VAL A 171 4.31 -7.90 22.42
N TYR A 172 3.53 -8.47 23.34
CA TYR A 172 2.09 -8.63 23.20
C TYR A 172 1.33 -7.57 23.99
N SER A 173 0.22 -7.10 23.42
CA SER A 173 -0.68 -6.13 24.04
C SER A 173 -2.14 -6.54 23.82
N GLY A 174 -3.02 -6.15 24.74
CA GLY A 174 -4.46 -6.21 24.50
C GLY A 174 -4.87 -5.19 23.43
N MET A 175 -5.87 -5.52 22.62
CA MET A 175 -6.45 -4.54 21.68
C MET A 175 -7.64 -3.83 22.31
N LEU A 176 -7.62 -2.52 22.21
CA LEU A 176 -8.75 -1.65 22.53
C LEU A 176 -9.50 -1.32 21.24
N PRO A 177 -10.82 -1.07 21.30
CA PRO A 177 -11.56 -0.54 20.16
C PRO A 177 -10.92 0.75 19.64
N THR A 178 -10.82 0.88 18.32
CA THR A 178 -10.27 2.06 17.63
C THR A 178 -11.29 2.65 16.68
N THR A 179 -11.07 3.92 16.31
CA THR A 179 -11.85 4.61 15.28
C THR A 179 -10.88 5.16 14.23
N PRO A 180 -10.94 4.70 12.95
CA PRO A 180 -11.79 3.62 12.44
C PRO A 180 -11.44 2.26 13.10
N PRO A 181 -12.32 1.25 12.99
CA PRO A 181 -12.07 -0.07 13.56
C PRO A 181 -10.79 -0.68 12.99
N SER A 182 -10.08 -1.44 13.83
CA SER A 182 -8.83 -2.11 13.45
C SER A 182 -8.85 -3.62 13.66
N ASP A 183 -9.91 -4.17 14.28
CA ASP A 183 -10.14 -5.61 14.37
C ASP A 183 -10.81 -6.14 13.09
N TYR A 184 -10.51 -7.39 12.75
CA TYR A 184 -10.93 -7.96 11.48
C TYR A 184 -12.45 -8.08 11.36
N ARG A 185 -13.15 -8.45 12.44
CA ARG A 185 -14.60 -8.63 12.43
C ARG A 185 -15.32 -7.32 12.11
N SER A 186 -14.93 -6.23 12.76
CA SER A 186 -15.49 -4.90 12.53
C SER A 186 -15.15 -4.38 11.14
N LEU A 187 -13.92 -4.61 10.65
CA LEU A 187 -13.51 -4.26 9.29
C LEU A 187 -14.31 -5.02 8.23
N ALA A 188 -14.55 -6.32 8.44
CA ALA A 188 -15.34 -7.14 7.53
C ALA A 188 -16.84 -6.78 7.56
N ALA A 189 -17.31 -6.17 8.63
CA ALA A 189 -18.68 -5.67 8.77
C ALA A 189 -18.87 -4.22 8.28
N LEU A 190 -17.82 -3.57 7.76
CA LEU A 190 -17.95 -2.25 7.17
C LEU A 190 -18.94 -2.27 5.99
N PRO A 191 -19.74 -1.20 5.80
CA PRO A 191 -20.59 -1.09 4.63
C PRO A 191 -19.77 -1.21 3.34
N THR A 192 -20.22 -2.05 2.41
CA THR A 192 -19.60 -2.16 1.08
C THR A 192 -20.24 -1.22 0.06
N ASP A 193 -21.31 -0.51 0.42
CA ASP A 193 -21.81 0.63 -0.33
C ASP A 193 -20.89 1.85 -0.06
N PRO A 194 -20.27 2.46 -1.10
CA PRO A 194 -19.29 3.53 -0.92
C PRO A 194 -19.85 4.76 -0.21
N SER A 195 -21.11 5.12 -0.50
CA SER A 195 -21.77 6.28 0.11
C SER A 195 -22.06 6.00 1.58
N ALA A 196 -22.59 4.82 1.92
CA ALA A 196 -22.85 4.42 3.29
C ALA A 196 -21.56 4.30 4.12
N LEU A 197 -20.47 3.81 3.50
CA LEU A 197 -19.16 3.74 4.13
C LEU A 197 -18.63 5.14 4.44
N LEU A 198 -18.68 6.05 3.48
CA LEU A 198 -18.24 7.44 3.67
C LEU A 198 -19.07 8.14 4.75
N GLN A 199 -20.40 7.95 4.74
CA GLN A 199 -21.28 8.47 5.79
C GLN A 199 -20.98 7.89 7.17
N ARG A 200 -20.56 6.62 7.25
CA ARG A 200 -20.09 6.02 8.49
C ARG A 200 -18.82 6.71 9.00
N MET A 201 -17.84 6.98 8.13
CA MET A 201 -16.63 7.73 8.51
C MET A 201 -16.97 9.13 9.04
N TYR A 202 -17.90 9.85 8.41
CA TYR A 202 -18.32 11.16 8.90
C TYR A 202 -19.00 11.11 10.28
N ARG A 203 -19.76 10.06 10.58
CA ARG A 203 -20.34 9.88 11.92
C ARG A 203 -19.27 9.55 12.95
N GLU A 204 -18.36 8.65 12.60
CA GLU A 204 -17.27 8.20 13.47
C GLU A 204 -16.23 9.28 13.78
N ALA A 205 -16.08 10.27 12.89
CA ALA A 205 -15.25 11.44 13.13
C ALA A 205 -15.67 12.24 14.39
N GLY A 206 -16.90 12.07 14.89
CA GLY A 206 -17.29 12.53 16.23
C GLY A 206 -17.17 14.04 16.46
N GLY A 207 -17.27 14.85 15.41
CA GLY A 207 -17.10 16.31 15.46
C GLY A 207 -15.73 16.80 14.97
N LEU A 208 -14.74 15.92 14.76
CA LEU A 208 -13.51 16.27 14.06
C LEU A 208 -13.83 16.74 12.64
N GLY A 209 -13.27 17.89 12.27
CA GLY A 209 -13.57 18.52 10.98
C GLY A 209 -14.91 19.24 11.01
N GLU A 210 -15.07 20.25 11.86
CA GLU A 210 -16.32 21.01 12.00
C GLU A 210 -16.76 21.73 10.71
N THR A 211 -15.82 21.99 9.80
CA THR A 211 -16.07 22.53 8.47
C THR A 211 -16.28 21.43 7.45
N PRO A 212 -16.98 21.67 6.32
CA PRO A 212 -17.10 20.69 5.24
C PRO A 212 -15.75 20.12 4.80
N GLU A 213 -14.76 21.01 4.63
CA GLU A 213 -13.40 20.66 4.25
C GLU A 213 -12.67 19.81 5.31
N GLY A 214 -12.88 20.14 6.60
CA GLY A 214 -12.39 19.34 7.71
C GLY A 214 -12.98 17.92 7.68
N ARG A 215 -14.29 17.77 7.42
CA ARG A 215 -14.93 16.44 7.32
C ARG A 215 -14.31 15.60 6.21
N TYR A 216 -14.07 16.21 5.04
CA TYR A 216 -13.43 15.54 3.91
C TYR A 216 -12.01 15.08 4.26
N SER A 217 -11.24 15.94 4.93
CA SER A 217 -9.88 15.63 5.40
C SER A 217 -9.85 14.48 6.41
N THR A 218 -10.77 14.51 7.39
CA THR A 218 -10.88 13.45 8.39
C THR A 218 -11.28 12.12 7.75
N ALA A 219 -12.31 12.10 6.90
CA ALA A 219 -12.74 10.88 6.23
C ALA A 219 -11.65 10.29 5.32
N TYR A 220 -10.94 11.13 4.58
CA TYR A 220 -9.80 10.71 3.76
C TYR A 220 -8.70 10.04 4.59
N THR A 221 -8.35 10.66 5.73
CA THR A 221 -7.34 10.12 6.66
C THR A 221 -7.80 8.80 7.29
N MET A 222 -9.07 8.68 7.67
CA MET A 222 -9.62 7.44 8.23
C MET A 222 -9.61 6.30 7.21
N LEU A 223 -10.05 6.56 5.96
CA LEU A 223 -10.04 5.56 4.89
C LEU A 223 -8.59 5.16 4.53
N GLY A 224 -7.66 6.11 4.53
CA GLY A 224 -6.23 5.84 4.39
C GLY A 224 -5.69 4.92 5.50
N ALA A 225 -6.06 5.16 6.76
CA ALA A 225 -5.69 4.30 7.88
C ALA A 225 -6.27 2.89 7.75
N VAL A 226 -7.51 2.75 7.27
CA VAL A 226 -8.13 1.44 6.99
C VAL A 226 -7.30 0.65 5.96
N LEU A 227 -6.83 1.29 4.89
CA LEU A 227 -5.93 0.68 3.91
C LEU A 227 -4.55 0.38 4.51
N ARG A 228 -3.97 1.33 5.25
CA ARG A 228 -2.59 1.28 5.77
C ARG A 228 -2.37 0.21 6.83
N ASP A 229 -3.33 -0.02 7.71
CA ASP A 229 -3.13 -0.82 8.92
C ASP A 229 -3.68 -2.24 8.85
N ASN A 230 -4.34 -2.61 7.75
CA ASN A 230 -5.12 -3.85 7.68
C ASN A 230 -4.96 -4.60 6.36
N VAL A 231 -5.26 -5.90 6.41
CA VAL A 231 -5.59 -6.73 5.25
C VAL A 231 -7.12 -6.83 5.23
N LEU A 232 -7.73 -6.38 4.14
CA LEU A 232 -9.18 -6.22 4.02
C LEU A 232 -9.80 -7.32 3.15
N PRO A 233 -11.06 -7.70 3.40
CA PRO A 233 -11.85 -8.42 2.41
C PRO A 233 -11.89 -7.62 1.09
N PRO A 234 -11.79 -8.27 -0.08
CA PRO A 234 -11.80 -7.64 -1.39
C PRO A 234 -12.90 -6.59 -1.60
N LYS A 235 -14.15 -6.94 -1.22
CA LYS A 235 -15.30 -6.03 -1.35
C LYS A 235 -15.20 -4.81 -0.44
N THR A 236 -14.60 -4.97 0.73
CA THR A 236 -14.36 -3.85 1.67
C THR A 236 -13.27 -2.94 1.14
N GLU A 237 -12.15 -3.49 0.65
CA GLU A 237 -11.07 -2.70 0.04
C GLU A 237 -11.57 -1.91 -1.18
N ALA A 238 -12.38 -2.55 -2.03
CA ALA A 238 -13.01 -1.89 -3.17
C ALA A 238 -13.98 -0.77 -2.77
N ALA A 239 -14.79 -1.01 -1.73
CA ALA A 239 -15.67 0.01 -1.18
C ALA A 239 -14.89 1.20 -0.61
N VAL A 240 -13.74 0.97 0.02
CA VAL A 240 -12.85 2.03 0.50
C VAL A 240 -12.33 2.89 -0.66
N PHE A 241 -11.83 2.29 -1.74
CA PHE A 241 -11.40 3.05 -2.93
C PHE A 241 -12.54 3.85 -3.55
N ARG A 242 -13.71 3.23 -3.73
CA ARG A 242 -14.89 3.94 -4.26
C ARG A 242 -15.40 5.02 -3.29
N ALA A 243 -15.23 4.87 -1.98
CA ALA A 243 -15.59 5.90 -1.00
C ALA A 243 -14.63 7.10 -1.08
N ILE A 244 -13.33 6.86 -1.25
CA ILE A 244 -12.33 7.93 -1.47
C ILE A 244 -12.68 8.72 -2.73
N LYS A 245 -13.15 8.06 -3.79
CA LYS A 245 -13.57 8.71 -5.04
C LYS A 245 -14.72 9.71 -4.86
N LEU A 246 -15.55 9.53 -3.84
CA LEU A 246 -16.65 10.43 -3.51
C LEU A 246 -16.22 11.65 -2.68
N ILE A 247 -14.97 11.70 -2.21
CA ILE A 247 -14.44 12.81 -1.42
C ILE A 247 -14.04 13.96 -2.36
N PRO A 248 -14.61 15.16 -2.19
CA PRO A 248 -14.21 16.33 -2.98
C PRO A 248 -12.73 16.68 -2.80
N GLY A 249 -12.10 17.15 -3.89
CA GLY A 249 -10.71 17.61 -3.89
C GLY A 249 -9.66 16.52 -4.02
N VAL A 250 -10.05 15.25 -4.20
CA VAL A 250 -9.09 14.18 -4.52
C VAL A 250 -8.70 14.26 -5.99
N THR A 251 -7.41 14.48 -6.25
CA THR A 251 -6.81 14.64 -7.57
C THR A 251 -5.69 13.63 -7.79
N LEU A 252 -5.31 13.47 -9.05
CA LEU A 252 -4.19 12.60 -9.42
C LEU A 252 -2.89 13.40 -9.30
N ALA A 253 -1.94 12.86 -8.55
CA ALA A 253 -0.57 13.36 -8.46
C ALA A 253 0.32 12.48 -9.34
N GLU A 254 0.68 13.00 -10.52
CA GLU A 254 1.50 12.30 -11.51
C GLU A 254 2.98 12.24 -11.12
N GLY A 255 3.73 11.33 -11.75
CA GLY A 255 5.19 11.22 -11.60
C GLY A 255 5.65 10.89 -10.19
N ARG A 256 4.79 10.27 -9.37
CA ARG A 256 5.12 9.95 -7.99
C ARG A 256 5.98 8.70 -7.91
N ALA A 257 6.79 8.69 -6.87
CA ALA A 257 7.50 7.51 -6.42
C ALA A 257 7.26 7.33 -4.92
N ASP A 258 7.29 6.08 -4.45
CA ASP A 258 7.25 5.80 -3.03
C ASP A 258 8.61 6.07 -2.35
N ALA A 259 8.70 5.84 -1.04
CA ALA A 259 9.94 6.07 -0.28
C ALA A 259 11.13 5.22 -0.76
N ALA A 260 10.88 4.14 -1.50
CA ALA A 260 11.90 3.27 -2.08
C ALA A 260 12.26 3.67 -3.52
N GLY A 261 11.74 4.80 -4.02
CA GLY A 261 11.97 5.28 -5.39
C GLY A 261 11.19 4.51 -6.45
N ARG A 262 10.22 3.66 -6.06
CA ARG A 262 9.43 2.88 -7.01
C ARG A 262 8.31 3.75 -7.58
N PRO A 263 8.02 3.68 -8.89
CA PRO A 263 6.90 4.40 -9.47
C PRO A 263 5.60 4.11 -8.71
N ALA A 264 4.89 5.16 -8.34
CA ALA A 264 3.65 5.10 -7.60
C ALA A 264 2.63 6.04 -8.25
N LEU A 265 1.36 5.65 -8.16
CA LEU A 265 0.25 6.48 -8.51
C LEU A 265 -0.19 7.25 -7.26
N GLY A 266 0.01 8.56 -7.24
CA GLY A 266 -0.42 9.40 -6.13
C GLY A 266 -1.87 9.82 -6.31
N LEU A 267 -2.70 9.59 -5.30
CA LEU A 267 -4.04 10.15 -5.20
C LEU A 267 -4.01 11.11 -4.03
N GLY A 268 -4.23 12.40 -4.26
CA GLY A 268 -3.92 13.42 -3.27
C GLY A 268 -5.00 14.46 -3.10
N ARG A 269 -5.00 15.11 -1.95
CA ARG A 269 -5.86 16.28 -1.67
C ARG A 269 -5.14 17.25 -0.75
N VAL A 270 -5.50 18.53 -0.86
CA VAL A 270 -5.02 19.55 0.07
C VAL A 270 -5.94 19.58 1.29
N ALA A 271 -5.36 19.32 2.47
CA ALA A 271 -6.00 19.49 3.76
C ALA A 271 -5.59 20.84 4.37
N GLU A 272 -6.56 21.52 5.00
CA GLU A 272 -6.35 22.77 5.74
C GLU A 272 -5.70 23.90 4.92
N GLY A 273 -5.71 23.77 3.59
CA GLY A 273 -5.09 24.71 2.66
C GLY A 273 -3.55 24.75 2.71
N TRP A 274 -2.88 23.86 3.43
CA TRP A 274 -1.42 23.86 3.57
C TRP A 274 -0.75 22.49 3.45
N LEU A 275 -1.47 21.41 3.71
CA LEU A 275 -0.91 20.06 3.73
C LEU A 275 -1.45 19.25 2.55
N HIS A 276 -0.58 18.81 1.64
CA HIS A 276 -0.96 17.86 0.61
C HIS A 276 -0.79 16.43 1.14
N GLN A 277 -1.89 15.70 1.29
CA GLN A 277 -1.89 14.29 1.67
C GLN A 277 -2.11 13.43 0.44
N GLU A 278 -1.28 12.40 0.26
CA GLU A 278 -1.28 11.51 -0.90
C GLU A 278 -1.36 10.04 -0.42
N LEU A 279 -2.30 9.27 -0.98
CA LEU A 279 -2.26 7.81 -0.97
C LEU A 279 -1.48 7.34 -2.20
N LEU A 280 -0.61 6.37 -2.01
CA LEU A 280 0.25 5.83 -3.06
C LEU A 280 -0.24 4.44 -3.45
N LEU A 281 -0.56 4.24 -4.72
CA LEU A 281 -0.94 2.95 -5.29
C LEU A 281 0.11 2.43 -6.27
N ASP A 282 0.17 1.12 -6.40
CA ASP A 282 1.00 0.47 -7.41
C ASP A 282 0.37 0.71 -8.79
N PRO A 283 1.11 1.25 -9.77
CA PRO A 283 0.52 1.65 -11.05
C PRO A 283 0.08 0.46 -11.92
N ALA A 284 0.57 -0.76 -11.64
CA ALA A 284 0.23 -1.96 -12.41
C ALA A 284 -0.91 -2.76 -11.77
N THR A 285 -0.94 -2.83 -10.45
CA THR A 285 -1.87 -3.68 -9.69
C THR A 285 -2.92 -2.88 -8.92
N TYR A 286 -2.75 -1.55 -8.82
CA TYR A 286 -3.56 -0.64 -8.02
C TYR A 286 -3.63 -0.99 -6.53
N ALA A 287 -2.75 -1.86 -6.05
CA ALA A 287 -2.64 -2.19 -4.63
C ALA A 287 -2.10 -0.99 -3.85
N TYR A 288 -2.54 -0.82 -2.60
CA TYR A 288 -2.01 0.20 -1.70
C TYR A 288 -0.52 -0.04 -1.44
N LEU A 289 0.31 0.97 -1.74
CA LEU A 289 1.74 0.99 -1.46
C LEU A 289 2.10 1.80 -0.22
N GLY A 290 1.31 2.81 0.14
CA GLY A 290 1.72 3.72 1.19
C GLY A 290 0.98 5.04 1.17
N GLU A 291 1.53 5.99 1.91
CA GLU A 291 1.02 7.34 2.01
C GLU A 291 2.15 8.34 2.26
N ARG A 292 1.90 9.58 1.88
CA ARG A 292 2.83 10.69 2.01
C ARG A 292 2.06 11.96 2.35
N SER A 293 2.65 12.83 3.15
CA SER A 293 2.11 14.18 3.38
C SER A 293 3.21 15.22 3.28
N VAL A 294 2.98 16.29 2.52
CA VAL A 294 3.95 17.36 2.26
C VAL A 294 3.32 18.73 2.50
N ALA A 295 4.06 19.63 3.15
CA ALA A 295 3.62 21.01 3.29
C ALA A 295 3.77 21.77 1.96
N LEU A 296 2.68 22.36 1.47
CA LEU A 296 2.66 23.23 0.29
C LEU A 296 3.07 24.67 0.60
N LYS A 297 2.94 25.07 1.87
CA LYS A 297 3.32 26.40 2.37
C LYS A 297 3.78 26.31 3.82
N ASP A 298 4.45 27.35 4.28
CA ASP A 298 4.80 27.49 5.68
C ASP A 298 3.54 27.48 6.55
N HIS A 299 3.60 26.74 7.65
CA HIS A 299 2.49 26.59 8.58
C HIS A 299 3.02 26.60 10.02
N THR A 300 2.27 27.24 10.90
CA THR A 300 2.57 27.24 12.34
C THR A 300 1.32 26.82 13.10
N ALA A 301 1.41 25.66 13.76
CA ALA A 301 0.39 25.19 14.68
C ALA A 301 0.86 25.45 16.12
N ARG A 302 -0.03 26.02 16.94
CA ARG A 302 0.22 26.26 18.36
C ARG A 302 -0.61 25.28 19.18
N GLY A 303 0.05 24.28 19.75
CA GLY A 303 -0.52 23.41 20.78
C GLY A 303 -0.36 24.02 22.17
N THR A 304 -0.97 23.38 23.17
CA THR A 304 -0.83 23.74 24.59
C THR A 304 0.56 23.40 25.15
N ASP A 305 1.27 22.47 24.53
CA ASP A 305 2.56 21.90 24.94
C ASP A 305 3.74 22.35 24.06
N ALA A 306 3.49 22.66 22.79
CA ALA A 306 4.53 23.12 21.87
C ALA A 306 3.98 23.96 20.69
N THR A 307 4.85 24.81 20.14
CA THR A 307 4.64 25.37 18.80
C THR A 307 5.33 24.49 17.77
N MET A 308 4.55 23.97 16.83
CA MET A 308 5.05 23.28 15.65
C MET A 308 5.20 24.29 14.52
N ARG A 309 6.38 24.30 13.90
CA ARG A 309 6.66 25.07 12.69
C ARG A 309 6.99 24.10 11.57
N VAL A 310 6.30 24.27 10.46
CA VAL A 310 6.46 23.48 9.25
C VAL A 310 6.78 24.45 8.12
N LYS A 311 7.80 24.14 7.33
CA LYS A 311 8.17 24.91 6.14
C LYS A 311 7.57 24.28 4.90
N LYS A 312 7.34 25.10 3.88
CA LYS A 312 7.05 24.59 2.53
C LYS A 312 8.09 23.53 2.14
N GLY A 313 7.62 22.40 1.63
CA GLY A 313 8.45 21.27 1.21
C GLY A 313 8.78 20.28 2.34
N ASP A 314 8.47 20.59 3.59
CA ASP A 314 8.64 19.64 4.69
C ASP A 314 7.75 18.40 4.47
N LEU A 315 8.33 17.25 4.79
CA LEU A 315 7.65 15.96 4.77
C LEU A 315 7.06 15.73 6.17
N LEU A 316 5.75 15.54 6.26
CA LEU A 316 5.05 15.30 7.53
C LEU A 316 4.77 13.82 7.75
N ASN A 317 4.67 13.07 6.66
CA ASN A 317 4.51 11.63 6.68
C ASN A 317 5.13 11.05 5.42
N ILE A 318 5.79 9.92 5.57
CA ILE A 318 6.04 9.00 4.48
C ILE A 318 6.04 7.60 5.06
N THR A 319 5.10 6.79 4.61
CA THR A 319 4.94 5.39 5.01
C THR A 319 4.79 4.55 3.76
N VAL A 320 5.52 3.44 3.69
CA VAL A 320 5.41 2.47 2.60
C VAL A 320 5.12 1.10 3.19
N ARG A 321 4.01 0.49 2.75
CA ARG A 321 3.70 -0.90 3.04
C ARG A 321 4.64 -1.79 2.23
N VAL A 322 5.45 -2.56 2.94
CA VAL A 322 6.41 -3.51 2.35
C VAL A 322 5.68 -4.83 2.07
N LYS A 323 5.00 -5.35 3.08
CA LYS A 323 4.34 -6.67 3.03
C LYS A 323 3.15 -6.68 3.97
N ALA A 324 2.07 -7.36 3.58
CA ALA A 324 0.96 -7.66 4.45
C ALA A 324 0.39 -9.04 4.13
N GLY A 325 -0.19 -9.72 5.12
CA GLY A 325 -0.80 -11.03 4.94
C GLY A 325 -1.38 -11.63 6.21
N ILE A 326 -1.85 -12.86 6.09
CA ILE A 326 -2.38 -13.66 7.20
C ILE A 326 -1.34 -14.73 7.54
N VAL A 327 -0.99 -14.85 8.81
CA VAL A 327 -0.02 -15.82 9.34
C VAL A 327 -0.63 -16.57 10.52
N ASP A 328 -0.10 -17.75 10.85
CA ASP A 328 -0.67 -18.59 11.90
C ASP A 328 -0.28 -18.11 13.31
N GLU A 329 0.90 -17.49 13.46
CA GLU A 329 1.40 -17.03 14.77
C GLU A 329 1.97 -15.61 14.72
N ALA A 330 1.90 -14.90 15.84
CA ALA A 330 2.61 -13.62 15.99
C ALA A 330 4.13 -13.83 15.90
N GLY A 331 4.82 -12.91 15.23
CA GLY A 331 6.26 -13.01 14.94
C GLY A 331 6.59 -13.66 13.60
N GLN A 332 5.64 -14.38 12.98
CA GLN A 332 5.83 -14.95 11.64
C GLN A 332 5.73 -13.87 10.55
N ARG A 333 6.40 -14.10 9.42
CA ARG A 333 6.29 -13.28 8.21
C ARG A 333 5.70 -14.16 7.11
N PRO A 334 4.75 -13.64 6.30
CA PRO A 334 4.14 -14.40 5.22
C PRO A 334 5.08 -14.55 4.02
#